data_AF-A0A0F8WIY2-F1
#
_entry.id   AF-A0A0F8WIY2-F1
#
_cell.length_a   1.000
_cell.length_b   1.000
_cell.length_c   1.000
_cell.angle_alpha   90.00
_cell.angle_beta   90.00
_cell.angle_gamma   90.00
#
_symmetry.space_group_name_H-M   'P 1'
#
loop_
_entity.id
_entity.type
_entity.pdbx_description
1 polymer ?
#
loop_
_entity_poly.entity_id
_entity_poly.type
_entity_poly.pdbx_seq_one_letter_code
_entity_poly.pdbx_strand_id
1 'polypeptide(L)'
;VTDDRWEGANWLDCREPDQVKIWYYAGELDERFLSDETCQPLSDYWAHTISWLATARTKRPFCACGGSQAKQEWLRQDFAKSGPQSTFAIDADQLANPFGTARGAIKAWQRVSKLNNKQFAGVAI
;
A
#
# COMPACT_ATOMS: atom_id res chain seq x y z
N VAL A 1 23.57 18.77 20.21
CA VAL A 1 24.85 18.66 19.49
C VAL A 1 24.54 17.99 18.17
N THR A 2 24.72 18.72 17.08
CA THR A 2 24.49 18.30 15.69
C THR A 2 25.61 17.35 15.27
N ASP A 3 25.29 16.09 15.01
CA ASP A 3 26.18 15.19 14.28
C ASP A 3 25.53 14.85 12.94
N ASP A 4 25.78 15.71 11.96
CA ASP A 4 25.45 15.54 10.53
C ASP A 4 26.40 14.54 9.84
N ARG A 5 26.84 13.49 10.55
CA ARG A 5 27.70 12.43 10.02
C ARG A 5 26.88 11.20 9.68
N TRP A 6 26.67 11.01 8.38
CA TRP A 6 26.12 9.76 7.84
C TRP A 6 27.24 8.71 7.79
N GLU A 7 27.17 7.73 8.67
CA GLU A 7 28.07 6.58 8.66
C GLU A 7 27.43 5.42 7.87
N GLY A 8 28.23 4.75 7.03
CA GLY A 8 27.77 3.61 6.25
C GLY A 8 27.64 2.37 7.15
N ALA A 9 26.42 1.87 7.34
CA ALA A 9 26.19 0.63 8.09
C ALA A 9 26.56 -0.60 7.26
N ASN A 10 27.10 -1.63 7.92
CA ASN A 10 27.44 -2.90 7.29
C ASN A 10 26.16 -3.71 7.02
N TRP A 11 26.10 -4.46 5.91
CA TRP A 11 24.92 -5.27 5.55
C TRP A 11 24.62 -6.40 6.55
N LEU A 12 25.57 -6.70 7.44
CA LEU A 12 25.50 -7.73 8.46
C LEU A 12 25.14 -7.20 9.85
N ASP A 13 25.05 -5.88 10.02
CA ASP A 13 24.54 -5.31 11.27
C ASP A 13 23.04 -5.58 11.34
N CYS A 14 22.63 -6.40 12.31
CA CYS A 14 21.23 -6.61 12.67
C CYS A 14 20.66 -5.31 13.27
N ARG A 15 20.31 -4.37 12.39
CA ARG A 15 19.43 -3.27 12.74
C ARG A 15 18.04 -3.85 12.89
N GLU A 16 17.40 -3.59 14.01
CA GLU A 16 15.98 -3.86 14.16
C GLU A 16 15.28 -3.22 12.95
N PRO A 17 14.52 -3.97 12.13
CA PRO A 17 13.87 -3.38 10.98
C PRO A 17 13.09 -2.17 11.48
N ASP A 18 13.18 -1.03 10.80
CA ASP A 18 12.34 0.12 11.11
C ASP A 18 10.89 -0.35 10.93
N GLN A 19 10.28 -0.86 12.00
CA GLN A 19 8.97 -1.48 11.95
C GLN A 19 8.00 -0.34 11.68
N VAL A 20 7.49 -0.30 10.45
CA VAL A 20 6.40 0.60 10.12
C VAL A 20 5.16 0.04 10.82
N LYS A 21 4.91 0.47 12.06
CA LYS A 21 3.65 0.23 12.76
C LYS A 21 2.59 1.14 12.16
N ILE A 22 1.83 0.59 11.21
CA ILE A 22 0.70 1.30 10.60
C ILE A 22 -0.51 1.09 11.50
N TRP A 23 -0.95 2.17 12.15
CA TRP A 23 -2.19 2.18 12.93
C TRP A 23 -3.33 2.61 12.01
N TYR A 24 -4.28 1.72 11.76
CA TYR A 24 -5.49 2.02 11.01
C TYR A 24 -6.61 2.34 12.00
N TYR A 25 -6.86 3.63 12.22
CA TYR A 25 -7.90 4.14 13.12
C TYR A 25 -9.15 4.57 12.33
N ALA A 26 -9.72 3.68 11.51
CA ALA A 26 -10.88 4.03 10.70
C ALA A 26 -11.87 2.87 10.51
N GLY A 27 -12.89 2.83 11.36
CA GLY A 27 -14.28 2.45 11.04
C GLY A 27 -14.62 0.97 10.84
N GLU A 28 -13.86 0.23 10.05
CA GLU A 28 -14.15 -1.18 9.76
C GLU A 28 -13.23 -2.11 10.57
N LEU A 29 -13.83 -2.84 11.51
CA LEU A 29 -13.18 -3.94 12.22
C LEU A 29 -13.45 -5.25 11.46
N ASP A 30 -12.46 -6.15 11.43
CA ASP A 30 -12.65 -7.50 10.90
C ASP A 30 -13.77 -8.23 11.67
N GLU A 31 -14.66 -8.91 10.97
CA GLU A 31 -15.72 -9.72 11.59
C GLU A 31 -15.13 -10.78 12.52
N ARG A 32 -13.97 -11.36 12.14
CA ARG A 32 -13.25 -12.33 12.97
C ARG A 32 -12.74 -11.72 14.28
N PHE A 33 -12.43 -10.43 14.29
CA PHE A 33 -12.04 -9.73 15.50
C PHE A 33 -13.25 -9.47 16.39
N LEU A 34 -14.39 -9.13 15.79
CA LEU A 34 -15.65 -8.93 16.50
C LEU A 34 -16.23 -10.24 17.07
N SER A 35 -15.91 -11.39 16.48
CA SER A 35 -16.31 -12.72 16.95
C SER A 35 -15.29 -13.40 17.89
N ASP A 36 -14.27 -12.66 18.36
CA ASP A 36 -13.17 -13.18 19.20
C ASP A 36 -12.37 -14.34 18.57
N GLU A 37 -12.41 -14.50 17.25
CA GLU A 37 -11.62 -15.51 16.51
C GLU A 37 -10.17 -15.06 16.25
N THR A 38 -9.90 -13.75 16.25
CA THR A 38 -8.56 -13.17 16.07
C THR A 38 -8.35 -11.94 16.94
N CYS A 39 -7.11 -11.71 17.37
CA CYS A 39 -6.70 -10.48 18.05
C CYS A 39 -6.39 -9.33 17.09
N GLN A 40 -6.45 -9.56 15.76
CA GLN A 40 -6.10 -8.57 14.75
C GLN A 40 -7.35 -7.81 14.28
N PRO A 41 -7.50 -6.51 14.59
CA PRO A 41 -8.70 -5.75 14.23
C PRO A 41 -8.78 -5.35 12.76
N LEU A 42 -7.66 -5.42 12.04
CA LEU A 42 -7.57 -4.98 10.64
C LEU A 42 -7.97 -6.12 9.70
N SER A 43 -9.02 -5.90 8.90
CA SER A 43 -9.44 -6.86 7.88
C SER A 43 -8.37 -7.04 6.79
N ASP A 44 -8.29 -8.25 6.21
CA ASP A 44 -7.37 -8.55 5.11
C ASP A 44 -7.62 -7.66 3.89
N TYR A 45 -8.85 -7.16 3.73
CA TYR A 45 -9.19 -6.18 2.71
C TYR A 45 -8.39 -4.89 2.88
N TRP A 46 -8.39 -4.32 4.09
CA TRP A 46 -7.64 -3.11 4.39
C TRP A 46 -6.13 -3.35 4.46
N ALA A 47 -5.69 -4.46 5.06
CA ALA A 47 -4.27 -4.83 5.11
C ALA A 47 -3.64 -4.88 3.71
N HIS A 48 -4.31 -5.50 2.74
CA HIS A 48 -3.88 -5.50 1.35
C HIS A 48 -3.90 -4.11 0.71
N THR A 49 -4.95 -3.32 0.95
CA THR A 49 -5.09 -1.98 0.36
C THR A 49 -3.98 -1.04 0.83
N ILE A 50 -3.71 -1.04 2.14
CA ILE A 50 -2.66 -0.26 2.79
C ILE A 50 -1.29 -0.71 2.28
N SER A 51 -1.01 -2.02 2.25
CA SER A 51 0.28 -2.53 1.79
C SER A 51 0.55 -2.21 0.32
N TRP A 52 -0.44 -2.26 -0.56
CA TRP A 52 -0.28 -1.87 -1.96
C TRP A 52 0.05 -0.39 -2.12
N LEU A 53 -0.66 0.47 -1.39
CA LEU A 53 -0.44 1.92 -1.43
C LEU A 53 0.93 2.29 -0.86
N ALA A 54 1.28 1.73 0.30
CA ALA A 54 2.58 1.94 0.94
C ALA A 54 3.73 1.50 0.02
N THR A 55 3.63 0.28 -0.55
CA THR A 55 4.64 -0.25 -1.48
C THR A 55 4.80 0.64 -2.70
N ALA A 56 3.70 1.11 -3.30
CA ALA A 56 3.75 2.01 -4.45
C ALA A 56 4.43 3.36 -4.14
N ARG A 57 4.32 3.85 -2.90
CA ARG A 57 4.93 5.12 -2.46
C ARG A 57 6.38 4.98 -1.98
N THR A 58 6.87 3.75 -1.82
CA THR A 58 8.21 3.55 -1.30
C THR A 58 9.25 3.86 -2.38
N LYS A 59 10.10 4.86 -2.11
CA LYS A 59 11.14 5.31 -3.05
C LYS A 59 12.18 4.23 -3.31
N ARG A 60 12.53 3.45 -2.29
CA ARG A 60 13.51 2.36 -2.38
C ARG A 60 12.80 1.01 -2.35
N PRO A 61 13.27 0.02 -3.11
CA PRO A 61 12.79 -1.36 -2.92
C PRO A 61 13.16 -1.83 -1.52
N PHE A 62 12.27 -2.60 -0.90
CA PHE A 62 12.57 -3.38 0.29
C PHE A 62 13.62 -4.43 -0.05
N CYS A 63 14.51 -4.71 0.90
CA CYS A 63 15.35 -5.89 0.85
C CYS A 63 14.44 -7.12 0.96
N ALA A 64 14.21 -7.80 -0.14
CA ALA A 64 13.29 -8.92 -0.23
C ALA A 64 13.82 -9.94 -1.23
N CYS A 65 13.60 -11.22 -0.94
CA CYS A 65 13.99 -12.31 -1.83
C CYS A 65 12.76 -12.89 -2.55
N GLY A 66 12.97 -13.37 -3.77
CA GLY A 66 11.97 -14.15 -4.51
C GLY A 66 10.66 -13.41 -4.81
N GLY A 67 9.53 -14.02 -4.48
CA GLY A 67 8.19 -13.54 -4.84
C GLY A 67 7.85 -12.14 -4.31
N SER A 68 8.36 -11.77 -3.14
CA SER A 68 8.13 -10.46 -2.54
C SER A 68 8.80 -9.33 -3.33
N GLN A 69 9.98 -9.60 -3.92
CA GLN A 69 10.66 -8.64 -4.81
C GLN A 69 9.91 -8.47 -6.13
N ALA A 70 9.42 -9.56 -6.73
CA ALA A 70 8.59 -9.46 -7.93
C ALA A 70 7.31 -8.67 -7.65
N LYS A 71 6.68 -8.91 -6.48
CA LYS A 71 5.47 -8.22 -6.08
C LYS A 71 5.69 -6.73 -5.84
N GLN A 72 6.77 -6.34 -5.18
CA GLN A 72 7.06 -4.92 -4.95
C GLN A 72 7.32 -4.18 -6.27
N GLU A 73 8.08 -4.79 -7.19
CA GLU A 73 8.38 -4.18 -8.48
C GLU A 73 7.11 -3.99 -9.31
N TRP A 74 6.27 -5.04 -9.31
CA TRP A 74 4.98 -4.99 -9.97
C TRP A 74 4.05 -3.93 -9.38
N LEU A 75 4.04 -3.71 -8.06
CA LEU A 75 3.24 -2.66 -7.40
C LEU A 75 3.80 -1.24 -7.63
N ARG A 76 5.12 -1.10 -7.78
CA ARG A 76 5.81 0.17 -8.01
C ARG A 76 5.85 0.59 -9.48
N GLN A 77 5.47 -0.29 -10.40
CA GLN A 77 5.40 0.03 -11.83
C GLN A 77 4.50 1.24 -12.07
N ASP A 78 5.07 2.29 -12.66
CA ASP A 78 4.40 3.54 -12.97
C ASP A 78 3.80 3.49 -14.37
N PHE A 79 2.48 3.63 -14.46
CA PHE A 79 1.78 3.58 -15.74
C PHE A 79 1.80 4.92 -16.49
N ALA A 80 2.21 6.02 -15.85
CA ALA A 80 2.47 7.27 -16.56
C ALA A 80 3.72 7.19 -17.45
N LYS A 81 4.59 6.22 -17.20
CA LYS A 81 5.79 6.00 -18.00
C LYS A 81 5.46 5.09 -19.19
N SER A 82 5.35 5.69 -20.37
CA SER A 82 5.35 4.96 -21.64
C SER A 82 6.80 4.69 -22.07
N GLY A 83 7.17 3.43 -22.21
CA GLY A 83 8.46 3.00 -22.75
C GLY A 83 8.31 2.27 -24.08
N PRO A 84 9.39 2.06 -24.84
CA PRO A 84 9.35 1.35 -26.14
C PRO A 84 8.74 -0.06 -26.08
N GLN A 85 8.77 -0.69 -24.89
CA GLN A 85 8.34 -2.07 -24.67
C GLN A 85 7.03 -2.19 -23.85
N SER A 86 6.45 -1.09 -23.38
CA SER A 86 5.23 -1.15 -22.57
C SER A 86 4.40 0.11 -22.71
N THR A 87 3.21 -0.06 -23.29
CA THR A 87 2.13 0.92 -23.27
C THR A 87 1.07 0.38 -22.32
N PHE A 88 0.71 1.14 -21.28
CA PHE A 88 -0.34 0.77 -20.35
C PHE A 88 -1.62 1.51 -20.74
N ALA A 89 -2.69 0.78 -21.01
CA ALA A 89 -4.02 1.38 -21.10
C ALA A 89 -4.49 1.66 -19.67
N ILE A 90 -4.62 2.94 -19.33
CA ILE A 90 -5.20 3.38 -18.06
C ILE A 90 -6.61 3.89 -18.37
N ASP A 91 -7.60 3.34 -17.67
CA ASP A 91 -8.98 3.79 -17.78
C ASP A 91 -9.15 5.20 -17.18
N ALA A 92 -10.12 5.98 -17.67
CA ALA A 92 -10.32 7.36 -17.24
C ALA A 92 -10.63 7.51 -15.74
N ASP A 93 -11.28 6.51 -15.13
CA ASP A 93 -11.56 6.44 -13.69
C ASP A 93 -10.29 6.22 -12.85
N GLN A 94 -9.30 5.51 -13.41
CA GLN A 94 -7.98 5.30 -12.81
C GLN A 94 -7.10 6.55 -12.95
N LEU A 95 -7.33 7.40 -13.96
CA LEU A 95 -6.67 8.71 -14.07
C LEU A 95 -7.19 9.71 -13.03
N ALA A 96 -8.44 9.59 -12.59
CA ALA A 96 -9.00 10.38 -11.50
C ALA A 96 -8.47 9.98 -10.10
N ASN A 97 -7.49 9.05 -10.04
CA ASN A 97 -6.92 8.55 -8.80
C ASN A 97 -6.04 9.61 -8.08
N PRO A 98 -6.38 10.03 -6.85
CA PRO A 98 -5.57 10.98 -6.08
C PRO A 98 -4.26 10.36 -5.53
N PHE A 99 -4.11 9.04 -5.56
CA PHE A 99 -2.94 8.35 -5.00
C PHE A 99 -1.75 8.25 -5.96
N GLY A 100 -1.94 8.58 -7.23
CA GLY A 100 -0.90 8.56 -8.27
C GLY A 100 -1.05 7.40 -9.27
N THR A 101 -0.08 7.31 -10.19
CA THR A 101 -0.13 6.47 -11.40
C THR A 101 0.58 5.12 -11.25
N ALA A 102 1.21 4.87 -10.10
CA ALA A 102 1.79 3.57 -9.79
C ALA A 102 0.70 2.49 -9.65
N ARG A 103 0.96 1.27 -10.12
CA ARG A 103 -0.03 0.18 -10.11
C ARG A 103 -0.63 -0.06 -8.72
N GLY A 104 0.18 -0.06 -7.66
CA GLY A 104 -0.31 -0.25 -6.29
C GLY A 104 -1.23 0.87 -5.82
N ALA A 105 -0.97 2.12 -6.26
CA ALA A 105 -1.83 3.27 -5.97
C ALA A 105 -3.18 3.15 -6.71
N ILE A 106 -3.17 2.74 -7.98
CA ILE A 106 -4.39 2.49 -8.77
C ILE A 106 -5.23 1.38 -8.13
N LYS A 107 -4.59 0.28 -7.70
CA LYS A 107 -5.30 -0.83 -7.04
C LYS A 107 -5.90 -0.44 -5.70
N ALA A 108 -5.21 0.38 -4.92
CA ALA A 108 -5.75 0.92 -3.68
C ALA A 108 -6.97 1.81 -3.97
N TRP A 109 -6.89 2.68 -4.99
CA TRP A 109 -8.00 3.52 -5.39
C TRP A 109 -9.22 2.75 -5.91
N GLN A 110 -9.02 1.71 -6.71
CA GLN A 110 -10.11 0.83 -7.17
C GLN A 110 -10.89 0.18 -6.01
N ARG A 111 -10.26 0.02 -4.85
CA ARG A 111 -10.92 -0.48 -3.63
C ARG A 111 -11.65 0.64 -2.90
N VAL A 112 -10.96 1.75 -2.63
CA VAL A 112 -11.51 2.88 -1.87
C VAL A 112 -12.66 3.57 -2.61
N SER A 113 -12.55 3.77 -3.93
CA SER A 113 -13.61 4.41 -4.75
C SER A 113 -14.93 3.64 -4.74
N LYS A 114 -14.89 2.30 -4.59
CA LYS A 114 -16.11 1.47 -4.47
C LYS A 114 -16.85 1.69 -3.16
N LEU A 115 -16.17 2.16 -2.10
CA LEU A 115 -16.81 2.50 -0.84
C LEU A 115 -17.59 3.81 -0.95
N ASN A 116 -17.06 4.80 -1.68
CA ASN A 116 -17.73 6.07 -1.90
C ASN A 116 -19.08 5.88 -2.61
N ASN A 117 -19.16 4.92 -3.55
CA ASN A 117 -20.43 4.58 -4.21
C ASN A 117 -21.41 3.78 -3.33
N LYS A 118 -20.94 3.19 -2.22
CA LYS A 118 -21.79 2.46 -1.26
C LYS A 118 -22.27 3.32 -0.09
N GLN A 119 -21.65 4.48 0.16
CA GLN A 119 -21.88 5.30 1.35
C GLN A 119 -23.16 6.16 1.36
N PHE A 120 -24.06 6.06 0.38
CA PHE A 120 -25.38 6.73 0.43
C PHE A 120 -26.59 5.80 0.35
N ALA A 121 -26.39 4.47 0.33
CA ALA A 121 -27.51 3.52 0.21
C ALA A 121 -28.03 2.96 1.55
N GLY A 122 -27.46 3.34 2.69
CA GLY A 122 -28.02 2.92 3.97
C GLY A 122 -27.13 3.18 5.17
N VAL A 123 -27.30 4.34 5.79
CA VAL A 123 -27.48 4.51 7.24
C VAL A 123 -28.18 5.86 7.42
N ALA A 124 -29.49 5.81 7.65
CA ALA A 124 -30.18 6.86 8.39
C ALA A 124 -30.23 6.37 9.84
N ILE A 125 -29.58 7.10 10.74
CA ILE A 125 -29.84 7.06 12.18
C ILE A 125 -30.69 8.27 12.55
#